data_AF-A0A970XYX7-F1
#
_entry.id   AF-A0A970XYX7-F1
#
_cell.length_a   1.000
_cell.length_b   1.000
_cell.length_c   1.000
_cell.angle_alpha   90.00
_cell.angle_beta   90.00
_cell.angle_gamma   90.00
#
_symmetry.space_group_name_H-M   'P 1'
#
loop_
_entity.id
_entity.type
_entity.pdbx_description
1 polymer ?
#
loop_
_entity_poly.entity_id
_entity_poly.type
_entity_poly.pdbx_seq_one_letter_code
_entity_poly.pdbx_strand_id
1 'polypeptide(L)'
;MSSFEPDDALRDRLLRENEEYRMLATEHQEHEQRIGDLTRKPFLSEEEKVLEKTLKKRKLALKDQMYALMQRHRRETAGDRR
;
A
#
# COMPACT_ATOMS: atom_id res chain seq x y z
N MET A 1 -10.73 9.83 8.93
CA MET A 1 -9.64 9.05 8.32
C MET A 1 -10.24 7.79 7.76
N SER A 2 -9.98 7.47 6.49
CA SER A 2 -10.64 6.40 5.74
C SER A 2 -10.53 5.07 6.49
N SER A 3 -11.67 4.58 7.01
CA SER A 3 -11.87 3.19 7.39
C SER A 3 -11.57 2.33 6.16
N PHE A 4 -10.36 1.81 6.13
CA PHE A 4 -9.94 0.77 5.21
C PHE A 4 -9.20 -0.23 6.09
N GLU A 5 -9.97 -0.93 6.91
CA GLU A 5 -9.46 -2.11 7.58
C GLU A 5 -9.38 -3.26 6.58
N PRO A 6 -8.38 -4.13 6.70
CA PRO A 6 -7.87 -4.90 5.58
C PRO A 6 -8.67 -6.18 5.43
N ASP A 7 -8.93 -6.55 4.19
CA ASP A 7 -9.13 -7.96 3.85
C ASP A 7 -7.74 -8.62 3.92
N ASP A 8 -7.24 -8.87 5.15
CA ASP A 8 -5.95 -9.52 5.39
C ASP A 8 -5.91 -10.91 4.73
N ALA A 9 -7.06 -11.56 4.57
CA ALA A 9 -7.18 -12.83 3.87
C ALA A 9 -6.92 -12.70 2.35
N LEU A 10 -7.47 -11.69 1.70
CA LEU A 10 -7.21 -11.40 0.29
C LEU A 10 -5.77 -10.93 0.09
N ARG A 11 -5.25 -10.13 1.02
CA ARG A 11 -3.85 -9.74 1.09
C ARG A 11 -2.92 -10.95 1.15
N ASP A 12 -3.17 -11.92 2.04
CA ASP A 12 -2.32 -13.12 2.20
C ASP A 12 -2.35 -14.01 0.95
N ARG A 13 -3.53 -14.16 0.33
CA ARG A 13 -3.66 -14.84 -0.97
C ARG A 13 -2.87 -14.15 -2.05
N LEU A 14 -3.04 -12.84 -2.22
CA LEU A 14 -2.29 -12.07 -3.21
C LEU A 14 -0.78 -12.10 -2.96
N LEU A 15 -0.33 -12.07 -1.71
CA LEU A 15 1.08 -12.23 -1.36
C LEU A 15 1.65 -13.59 -1.81
N ARG A 16 0.82 -14.63 -1.87
CA ARG A 16 1.20 -15.98 -2.33
C ARG A 16 1.04 -16.17 -3.83
N GLU A 17 -0.04 -15.65 -4.40
CA GLU A 17 -0.44 -15.89 -5.80
C GLU A 17 0.07 -14.79 -6.75
N ASN A 18 0.50 -13.63 -6.22
CA ASN A 18 0.88 -12.48 -7.01
C ASN A 18 2.13 -11.77 -6.46
N GLU A 19 3.25 -11.94 -7.16
CA GLU A 19 4.53 -11.32 -6.81
C GLU A 19 4.49 -9.79 -6.85
N GLU A 20 3.67 -9.21 -7.72
CA GLU A 20 3.51 -7.75 -7.85
C GLU A 20 2.93 -7.15 -6.57
N TYR A 21 1.92 -7.80 -5.98
CA TYR A 21 1.36 -7.41 -4.70
C TYR A 21 2.40 -7.52 -3.57
N ARG A 22 3.28 -8.53 -3.61
CA ARG A 22 4.36 -8.70 -2.62
C ARG A 22 5.38 -7.56 -2.69
N MET A 23 5.74 -7.12 -3.89
CA MET A 23 6.60 -5.95 -4.08
C MET A 23 5.92 -4.69 -3.56
N LEU A 24 4.67 -4.44 -3.94
CA LEU A 24 3.90 -3.28 -3.48
C LEU A 24 3.72 -3.25 -1.96
N ALA A 25 3.48 -4.39 -1.32
CA ALA A 25 3.37 -4.49 0.14
C ALA A 25 4.69 -4.16 0.83
N THR A 26 5.82 -4.60 0.26
CA THR A 26 7.17 -4.29 0.75
C THR A 26 7.44 -2.79 0.62
N GLU A 27 7.24 -2.21 -0.56
CA GLU A 27 7.37 -0.77 -0.78
C GLU A 27 6.45 0.04 0.14
N HIS A 28 5.20 -0.38 0.32
CA HIS A 28 4.25 0.28 1.23
C HIS A 28 4.79 0.29 2.66
N GLN A 29 5.35 -0.82 3.14
CA GLN A 29 5.90 -0.93 4.48
C GLN A 29 7.19 -0.10 4.66
N GLU A 30 8.04 -0.03 3.63
CA GLU A 30 9.20 0.87 3.62
C GLU A 30 8.78 2.34 3.63
N HIS A 31 7.78 2.70 2.83
CA HIS A 31 7.25 4.06 2.81
C HIS A 31 6.56 4.43 4.12
N GLU A 32 5.82 3.52 4.75
CA GLU A 32 5.24 3.74 6.08
C GLU A 32 6.31 3.98 7.15
N GLN A 33 7.37 3.18 7.17
CA GLN A 33 8.49 3.39 8.08
C GLN A 33 9.12 4.76 7.85
N ARG A 34 9.43 5.09 6.59
CA ARG A 34 10.05 6.38 6.24
C ARG A 34 9.17 7.58 6.60
N ILE A 35 7.86 7.48 6.38
CA ILE A 35 6.90 8.50 6.84
C ILE A 35 6.89 8.56 8.36
N GLY A 36 6.87 7.42 9.04
CA GLY A 36 6.88 7.32 10.49
C GLY A 36 8.13 7.96 11.11
N ASP A 37 9.32 7.73 10.55
CA ASP A 37 10.57 8.36 10.97
C ASP A 37 10.54 9.88 10.78
N LEU A 38 9.98 10.36 9.67
CA LEU A 38 9.78 11.79 9.42
C LEU A 38 8.77 12.37 10.41
N THR A 39 7.57 11.80 10.52
CA THR A 39 6.53 12.26 11.45
C THR A 39 6.95 12.19 12.92
N ARG A 40 7.84 11.26 13.29
CA ARG A 40 8.41 11.18 14.65
C ARG A 40 9.37 12.32 14.97
N LYS A 41 9.99 12.95 13.96
CA LYS A 41 10.83 14.12 14.19
C LYS A 41 9.95 15.34 14.47
N PRO A 42 10.08 15.98 15.65
CA PRO A 42 9.29 17.17 15.98
C PRO A 42 9.67 18.40 15.14
N PHE A 43 10.89 18.42 14.58
CA PHE A 43 11.39 19.49 13.71
C PHE A 43 11.69 18.93 12.32
N LEU A 44 10.66 18.87 11.49
CA LEU A 44 10.79 18.57 10.07
C LEU A 44 11.27 19.83 9.33
N SER A 45 12.41 19.71 8.63
CA SER A 45 12.84 20.73 7.66
C SER A 45 11.80 20.92 6.55
N GLU A 46 11.84 22.05 5.85
CA GLU A 46 10.90 22.35 4.76
C GLU A 46 10.91 21.27 3.67
N GLU A 47 12.11 20.76 3.35
CA GLU A 47 12.30 19.58 2.49
C GLU A 47 11.64 18.32 3.05
N GLU A 48 11.76 18.06 4.36
CA GLU A 48 11.15 16.89 5.00
C GLU A 48 9.62 16.98 5.06
N LYS A 49 9.03 18.18 5.21
CA LYS A 49 7.56 18.38 5.12
C LYS A 49 7.05 18.10 3.71
N VAL A 50 7.78 18.51 2.68
CA VAL A 50 7.47 18.21 1.28
C VAL A 50 7.62 16.70 1.01
N LEU A 51 8.68 16.08 1.53
CA LEU A 51 8.86 14.64 1.47
C LEU A 51 7.74 13.89 2.18
N GLU A 52 7.31 14.30 3.38
CA GLU A 52 6.20 13.66 4.10
C GLU A 52 4.90 13.73 3.27
N LYS A 53 4.58 14.90 2.70
CA LYS A 53 3.41 15.04 1.81
C LYS A 53 3.53 14.16 0.57
N THR A 54 4.71 14.11 -0.05
CA THR A 54 4.96 13.31 -1.24
C THR A 54 4.88 11.83 -0.93
N LEU A 55 5.45 11.40 0.19
CA LEU A 55 5.41 10.02 0.68
C LEU A 55 3.98 9.62 1.06
N LYS A 56 3.19 10.48 1.72
CA LYS A 56 1.75 10.24 1.95
C LYS A 56 0.99 10.04 0.64
N LYS A 57 1.28 10.84 -0.39
CA LYS A 57 0.70 10.65 -1.73
C LYS A 57 1.14 9.33 -2.38
N ARG A 58 2.43 8.98 -2.28
CA ARG A 58 2.95 7.69 -2.79
C ARG A 58 2.32 6.50 -2.07
N LYS A 59 2.20 6.57 -0.74
CA LYS A 59 1.50 5.56 0.06
C LYS A 59 0.05 5.39 -0.41
N LEU A 60 -0.64 6.49 -0.68
CA LEU A 60 -2.00 6.44 -1.23
C LEU A 60 -2.01 5.77 -2.61
N ALA A 61 -1.08 6.14 -3.51
CA ALA A 61 -0.97 5.51 -4.82
C ALA A 61 -0.67 4.00 -4.73
N LEU A 62 0.22 3.58 -3.83
CA LEU A 62 0.51 2.16 -3.58
C LEU A 62 -0.72 1.42 -3.08
N LYS A 63 -1.49 2.05 -2.18
CA LYS A 63 -2.76 1.50 -1.72
C LYS A 63 -3.78 1.35 -2.86
N ASP A 64 -3.89 2.37 -3.73
CA ASP A 64 -4.74 2.31 -4.93
C ASP A 64 -4.28 1.20 -5.89
N GLN A 65 -2.97 1.02 -6.10
CA GLN A 65 -2.43 -0.08 -6.90
C GLN A 65 -2.74 -1.45 -6.28
N MET A 66 -2.56 -1.61 -4.97
CA MET A 66 -2.93 -2.83 -4.25
C MET A 66 -4.44 -3.12 -4.38
N TYR A 67 -5.29 -2.08 -4.34
CA TYR A 67 -6.73 -2.22 -4.53
C TYR A 67 -7.10 -2.62 -5.96
N ALA A 68 -6.45 -2.04 -6.97
CA ALA A 68 -6.64 -2.40 -8.37
C ALA A 68 -6.27 -3.88 -8.62
N LEU A 69 -5.15 -4.34 -8.04
CA LEU A 69 -4.74 -5.74 -8.09
C LEU A 69 -5.75 -6.65 -7.37
N MET A 70 -6.20 -6.28 -6.17
CA MET A 70 -7.25 -6.99 -5.44
C MET A 70 -8.53 -7.13 -6.28
N GLN A 71 -8.96 -6.05 -6.93
CA GLN A 71 -10.17 -6.04 -7.73
C GLN A 71 -10.03 -6.89 -9.01
N ARG A 72 -8.86 -6.87 -9.64
CA ARG A 72 -8.53 -7.71 -10.80
C ARG A 72 -8.53 -9.19 -10.42
N HIS A 73 -7.82 -9.55 -9.34
CA HIS A 73 -7.77 -10.93 -8.84
C HIS A 73 -9.12 -11.45 -8.42
N ARG A 74 -9.94 -10.63 -7.77
CA ARG A 74 -11.32 -11.00 -7.41
C ARG A 74 -12.16 -11.33 -8.65
N ARG A 75 -11.93 -10.67 -9.77
CA ARG A 75 -12.59 -10.98 -11.05
C ARG A 75 -12.01 -12.24 -11.70
N GLU A 76 -10.70 -12.40 -11.67
CA GLU A 76 -10.00 -13.57 -12.24
C GLU A 76 -10.39 -14.86 -11.49
N THR A 77 -10.29 -14.87 -10.16
CA THR A 77 -10.69 -16.02 -9.32
C THR A 77 -12.19 -16.34 -9.33
N ALA A 78 -13.05 -15.36 -9.62
CA ALA A 78 -14.48 -15.59 -9.79
C ALA A 78 -14.87 -16.04 -11.22
N GLY A 79 -14.02 -15.75 -12.21
CA GLY A 79 -14.23 -16.10 -13.62
C GLY A 79 -13.69 -17.49 -13.99
N ASP A 80 -12.68 -17.98 -13.30
CA ASP A 80 -12.02 -19.28 -13.54
C ASP A 80 -12.76 -20.46 -12.86
N ARG A 81 -14.07 -20.57 -13.10
CA ARG A 81 -14.87 -21.77 -12.80
C ARG A 81 -15.88 -22.05 -13.92
N ARG A 82 -15.43 -22.06 -15.18
CA ARG A 82 -16.23 -22.53 -16.32
C ARG A 82 -15.46 -23.51 -17.16
#